data_AF-A0A947HUH6-F1
#
_entry.id   AF-A0A947HUH6-F1
#
_cell.length_a   1.000
_cell.length_b   1.000
_cell.length_c   1.000
_cell.angle_alpha   90.00
_cell.angle_beta   90.00
_cell.angle_gamma   90.00
#
_symmetry.space_group_name_H-M   'P 1'
#
loop_
_entity.id
_entity.type
_entity.pdbx_description
1 polymer ?
#
loop_
_entity_poly.entity_id
_entity_poly.type
_entity_poly.pdbx_seq_one_letter_code
_entity_poly.pdbx_strand_id
1 'polypeptide(L)' 'WGNLTYRMTARNFGPIMAMAAKTTVATVHEVVELGALDPEAVITPGLFVQRVVPIARTATAAGGFKRTA' A
#
# COMPACT_ATOMS: atom_id res chain seq x y z
N TRP A 1 6.22 9.07 -6.98
CA TRP A 1 6.97 9.40 -5.76
C TRP A 1 6.85 8.35 -4.66
N GLY A 2 5.91 7.40 -4.68
CA GLY A 2 5.97 6.20 -3.80
C GLY A 2 5.59 6.41 -2.34
N ASN A 3 5.18 7.63 -1.95
CA ASN A 3 4.68 7.93 -0.60
C ASN A 3 3.42 7.10 -0.30
N LEU A 4 3.37 6.50 0.90
CA LEU A 4 2.25 5.68 1.32
C LEU A 4 1.54 6.26 2.54
N THR A 5 0.22 6.28 2.45
CA THR A 5 -0.69 6.39 3.58
C THR A 5 -1.37 5.03 3.79
N TYR A 6 -1.92 4.82 4.99
CA TYR A 6 -2.50 3.54 5.37
C TYR A 6 -3.90 3.74 5.92
N ARG A 7 -4.77 2.77 5.67
CA ARG A 7 -6.13 2.77 6.21
C ARG A 7 -6.17 2.09 7.58
N MET A 8 -6.35 2.86 8.64
CA MET A 8 -6.56 2.35 10.01
C MET A 8 -5.45 1.36 10.43
N THR A 9 -5.82 0.19 10.95
CA THR A 9 -4.90 -0.84 11.43
C THR A 9 -4.14 -1.57 10.33
N ALA A 10 -4.50 -1.38 9.06
CA ALA A 10 -3.73 -1.91 7.92
C ALA A 10 -2.32 -1.33 7.83
N ARG A 11 -2.03 -0.26 8.60
CA ARG A 11 -0.67 0.26 8.80
C ARG A 11 0.28 -0.77 9.40
N ASN A 12 -0.15 -1.46 10.46
CA ASN A 12 0.61 -2.47 11.22
C ASN A 12 2.15 -2.34 11.14
N PHE A 13 2.83 -3.31 10.55
CA PHE A 13 4.27 -3.40 10.36
C PHE A 13 4.74 -2.86 9.00
N GLY A 14 3.81 -2.42 8.14
CA GLY A 14 4.13 -1.95 6.78
C GLY A 14 5.29 -0.95 6.72
N PRO A 15 5.27 0.16 7.49
CA PRO A 15 6.33 1.16 7.46
C PRO A 15 7.69 0.61 7.89
N ILE A 16 7.75 -0.17 8.98
CA ILE A 16 9.02 -0.69 9.47
C ILE A 16 9.60 -1.75 8.52
N MET A 17 8.76 -2.55 7.87
CA MET A 17 9.19 -3.53 6.87
C MET A 17 9.74 -2.84 5.62
N ALA A 18 9.09 -1.76 5.18
CA ALA A 18 9.56 -0.96 4.03
C ALA A 18 10.95 -0.35 4.26
N MET A 19 11.22 0.11 5.49
CA MET A 19 12.52 0.70 5.85
C MET A 19 13.64 -0.34 6.05
N ALA A 20 13.29 -1.56 6.44
CA ALA A 20 14.25 -2.62 6.72
C ALA A 20 14.63 -3.49 5.49
N ALA A 21 13.96 -3.29 4.36
CA ALA A 21 14.17 -4.08 3.16
C ALA A 21 15.13 -3.39 2.17
N LYS A 22 15.91 -4.20 1.43
CA LYS A 22 16.71 -3.71 0.30
C LYS A 22 15.83 -3.22 -0.86
N THR A 23 14.72 -3.91 -1.08
CA THR A 23 13.74 -3.61 -2.12
C THR A 23 12.33 -3.83 -1.60
N THR A 24 11.56 -2.76 -1.58
CA THR A 24 10.16 -2.68 -1.16
C THR A 24 9.26 -2.56 -2.39
N VAL A 25 8.28 -3.46 -2.45
CA VAL A 25 7.18 -3.44 -3.43
C VAL A 25 5.89 -3.22 -2.66
N ALA A 26 5.25 -2.07 -2.88
CA ALA A 26 4.00 -1.71 -2.23
C ALA A 26 2.82 -1.98 -3.15
N THR A 27 1.93 -2.90 -2.77
CA THR A 27 0.62 -3.03 -3.41
C THR A 27 -0.35 -2.01 -2.81
N VAL A 28 -1.01 -1.25 -3.66
CA VAL A 28 -1.92 -0.16 -3.24
C VAL A 28 -3.25 -0.26 -3.96
N HIS A 29 -4.32 0.21 -3.34
CA HIS A 29 -5.64 0.25 -3.98
C HIS A 29 -5.87 1.52 -4.81
N GLU A 30 -5.14 2.59 -4.53
CA GLU A 30 -5.31 3.89 -5.15
C GLU A 30 -3.94 4.53 -5.35
N VAL A 31 -3.76 5.17 -6.50
CA VAL A 31 -2.61 6.03 -6.82
C VAL A 31 -3.19 7.39 -7.15
N VAL A 32 -2.66 8.42 -6.51
CA VAL A 32 -3.11 9.80 -6.67
C VAL A 32 -2.02 10.65 -7.30
N GLU A 33 -2.42 11.80 -7.85
CA GLU A 33 -1.52 12.77 -8.43
C GLU A 33 -0.57 13.40 -7.39
N LEU A 34 0.53 13.96 -7.87
CA LEU A 34 1.51 14.63 -7.01
C LEU A 34 0.85 15.80 -6.25
N GLY A 35 1.10 15.87 -4.94
CA GLY A 35 0.53 16.90 -4.06
C GLY A 35 -0.87 16.57 -3.52
N ALA A 36 -1.51 15.49 -3.98
CA ALA A 36 -2.81 15.07 -3.46
C ALA A 36 -2.75 14.41 -2.06
N LEU A 37 -1.58 13.88 -1.66
CA LEU A 37 -1.35 13.42 -0.30
C LEU A 37 -0.89 14.58 0.59
N ASP A 38 -1.57 14.77 1.72
CA ASP A 38 -1.11 15.68 2.78
C ASP A 38 0.28 15.22 3.29
N PRO A 39 1.32 16.08 3.18
CA PRO A 39 2.67 15.75 3.64
C PRO A 39 2.73 15.29 5.10
N GLU A 40 1.92 15.86 5.99
CA GLU A 40 1.89 15.50 7.42
C GLU A 40 1.20 14.16 7.67
N ALA A 41 0.46 13.65 6.68
CA ALA A 41 -0.22 12.37 6.74
C ALA A 41 0.56 11.24 6.03
N VAL A 42 1.76 11.50 5.51
CA VAL A 42 2.62 10.45 4.92
C VAL A 42 3.31 9.66 6.03
N ILE A 43 3.01 8.36 6.11
CA ILE A 43 3.63 7.48 7.12
C ILE A 43 4.92 6.87 6.59
N THR A 44 4.90 6.37 5.35
CA THR A 44 6.08 5.77 4.72
C THR A 44 6.52 6.67 3.58
N PRO A 45 7.61 7.44 3.77
CA PRO A 45 8.20 8.23 2.70
C PRO A 45 8.59 7.33 1.53
N GLY A 46 8.37 7.83 0.32
CA GLY A 46 8.66 7.12 -0.92
C GLY A 46 10.13 6.75 -1.12
N LEU A 47 11.03 7.36 -0.35
CA LEU A 47 12.45 6.95 -0.26
C LEU A 47 12.60 5.46 0.06
N PHE A 48 11.70 4.90 0.86
CA PHE A 48 11.72 3.50 1.26
C PHE A 48 10.95 2.57 0.31
N VAL A 49 10.37 3.10 -0.78
CA VAL A 49 9.48 2.37 -1.69
C VAL A 49 9.98 2.44 -3.12
N GLN A 50 10.49 1.33 -3.64
CA GLN A 50 11.10 1.30 -4.98
C GLN A 50 10.08 0.97 -6.07
N ARG A 51 8.99 0.27 -5.74
CA ARG A 51 7.95 -0.11 -6.70
C ARG A 51 6.56 0.04 -6.08
N VAL A 52 5.64 0.64 -6.82
CA VAL A 52 4.23 0.73 -6.47
C VAL A 52 3.43 -0.05 -7.49
N VAL A 53 2.55 -0.93 -7.01
CA VAL A 53 1.71 -1.79 -7.86
C VAL A 53 0.25 -1.54 -7.51
N PRO A 54 -0.54 -0.90 -8.39
CA PRO A 54 -1.96 -0.74 -8.17
C PRO A 54 -2.69 -2.09 -8.29
N ILE A 55 -3.54 -2.41 -7.32
CA ILE A 55 -4.37 -3.61 -7.30
C ILE A 55 -5.83 -3.24 -7.04
N ALA A 56 -6.75 -3.88 -7.78
CA ALA A 56 -8.17 -3.66 -7.60
C ALA A 56 -8.60 -4.06 -6.17
N ARG A 57 -9.38 -3.20 -5.52
CA ARG A 57 -9.94 -3.51 -4.21
C ARG A 57 -10.96 -4.63 -4.35
N THR A 58 -10.63 -5.79 -3.78
CA THR A 58 -11.51 -6.96 -3.78
C THR A 58 -11.96 -7.22 -2.35
N ALA A 59 -13.26 -7.37 -2.14
CA ALA A 59 -13.77 -7.78 -0.83
C ALA A 59 -13.23 -9.16 -0.49
N THR A 60 -12.69 -9.33 0.72
CA THR A 60 -12.25 -10.63 1.21
C THR A 60 -13.44 -11.58 1.21
N ALA A 61 -13.44 -12.54 0.29
CA ALA A 61 -14.40 -13.64 0.30
C ALA A 61 -13.98 -14.64 1.39
N ALA A 62 -14.96 -15.27 2.05
CA ALA A 62 -14.68 -16.42 2.88
C ALA A 62 -13.96 -17.48 2.02
N GLY A 63 -12.75 -17.89 2.44
CA GLY A 63 -11.96 -18.87 1.70
C GLY A 63 -12.72 -20.19 1.64
N GLY A 64 -13.19 -20.60 0.46
CA GLY A 64 -13.86 -21.89 0.29
C GLY A 64 -14.62 -22.10 -1.02
N PHE A 65 -15.18 -21.06 -1.64
CA PHE A 65 -15.94 -21.23 -2.87
C PHE A 65 -15.17 -20.62 -4.04
N LYS A 66 -14.63 -21.49 -4.92
CA LYS A 66 -14.28 -21.05 -6.28
C LYS A 66 -15.53 -20.42 -6.87
N ARG A 67 -15.41 -19.22 -7.46
CA ARG A 67 -16.48 -18.70 -8.33
C ARG A 67 -16.64 -19.70 -9.46
N THR A 68 -17.73 -20.47 -9.43
CA THR A 68 -18.16 -21.23 -10.60
C THR A 68 -18.49 -20.23 -11.68
N ALA A 69 -17.97 -20.50 -12.87
CA ALA A 69 -18.21 -19.72 -14.08
C ALA A 69 -19.70 -19.56 -14.36
#